data_AF-A0A7K4VTS1-F1
#
_entry.id   AF-A0A7K4VTS1-F1
#
_cell.length_a   1.000
_cell.length_b   1.000
_cell.length_c   1.000
_cell.angle_alpha   90.00
_cell.angle_beta   90.00
_cell.angle_gamma   90.00
#
_symmetry.space_group_name_H-M   'P 1'
#
loop_
_entity.id
_entity.type
_entity.pdbx_description
1 polymer ?
#
loop_
_entity_poly.entity_id
_entity_poly.type
_entity_poly.pdbx_seq_one_letter_code
_entity_poly.pdbx_strand_id
1 'polypeptide(L)'
;MLRICTRYMPEQDTMTFSDGLTLTRTQMHNAGFGPLTDLVFAFAGQLLPLQLDDTETGLLSAICLICGDRMELEQPRRVERLQEPLLEALRVYARRRRPWQPQRFPRMLLKITDLRGISTKGE
;
A
#
# COMPACT_ATOMS: atom_id res chain seq x y z
N MET A 1 4.76 -2.35 4.79
CA MET A 1 3.34 -2.55 5.14
C MET A 1 2.46 -2.82 3.90
N LEU A 2 2.46 -1.99 2.86
CA LEU A 2 1.61 -2.23 1.66
C LEU A 2 1.71 -3.66 1.08
N ARG A 3 2.94 -4.17 0.89
CA ARG A 3 3.20 -5.49 0.30
C ARG A 3 2.63 -6.67 1.10
N ILE A 4 2.53 -6.56 2.43
CA ILE A 4 1.92 -7.63 3.24
C ILE A 4 0.38 -7.53 3.18
N CYS A 5 -0.18 -6.33 3.14
CA CYS A 5 -1.62 -6.10 3.01
C CYS A 5 -2.17 -6.62 1.67
N THR A 6 -1.40 -6.58 0.58
CA THR A 6 -1.82 -7.16 -0.70
C THR A 6 -1.79 -8.71 -0.72
N ARG A 7 -1.29 -9.35 0.34
CA ARG A 7 -1.24 -10.81 0.51
C ARG A 7 -2.17 -11.31 1.62
N TYR A 8 -3.23 -10.56 1.89
CA TYR A 8 -4.27 -10.94 2.82
C TYR A 8 -5.23 -11.96 2.18
N MET A 9 -5.47 -13.07 2.86
CA MET A 9 -6.40 -14.13 2.45
C MET A 9 -7.66 -14.03 3.30
N PRO A 10 -8.76 -13.44 2.78
CA PRO A 10 -9.97 -13.19 3.56
C PRO A 10 -10.65 -14.48 4.07
N GLU A 11 -10.58 -15.57 3.30
CA GLU A 11 -11.18 -16.86 3.66
C GLU A 11 -10.56 -17.47 4.92
N GLN A 12 -9.31 -17.12 5.23
CA GLN A 12 -8.54 -17.70 6.34
C GLN A 12 -8.21 -16.65 7.41
N ASP A 13 -8.56 -15.38 7.20
CA ASP A 13 -8.12 -14.22 7.99
C ASP A 13 -6.59 -14.26 8.29
N THR A 14 -5.79 -14.51 7.25
CA THR A 14 -4.32 -14.65 7.33
C THR A 14 -3.58 -13.73 6.37
N MET A 15 -2.30 -13.47 6.67
CA MET A 15 -1.39 -12.75 5.78
C MET A 15 -0.12 -13.54 5.52
N THR A 16 0.32 -13.54 4.27
CA THR A 16 1.57 -14.21 3.86
C THR A 16 2.70 -13.21 3.67
N PHE A 17 3.81 -13.42 4.36
CA PHE A 17 5.04 -12.66 4.22
C PHE A 17 5.78 -13.03 2.93
N SER A 18 6.90 -12.36 2.66
CA SER A 18 7.64 -12.56 1.40
C SER A 18 8.53 -13.81 1.40
N ASP A 19 8.81 -14.35 2.59
CA ASP A 19 9.46 -15.63 2.82
C ASP A 19 8.48 -16.82 2.75
N GLY A 20 7.18 -16.56 2.53
CA GLY A 20 6.14 -17.57 2.49
C GLY A 20 5.53 -17.91 3.85
N LEU A 21 5.96 -17.26 4.94
CA LEU A 21 5.35 -17.45 6.26
C LEU A 21 3.93 -16.88 6.25
N THR A 22 2.94 -17.72 6.55
CA THR A 22 1.54 -17.31 6.68
C THR A 22 1.16 -17.23 8.15
N LEU A 23 0.71 -16.06 8.59
CA LEU A 23 0.32 -15.80 9.97
C LEU A 23 -1.18 -15.44 10.06
N THR A 24 -1.86 -15.98 11.07
CA THR A 24 -3.19 -15.52 11.47
C THR A 24 -3.12 -14.14 12.10
N ARG A 25 -4.26 -13.46 12.25
CA ARG A 25 -4.37 -12.21 12.99
C ARG A 25 -3.71 -12.27 14.38
N THR A 26 -3.97 -13.31 15.16
CA THR A 26 -3.39 -13.46 16.50
C THR A 26 -1.86 -13.65 16.45
N GLN A 27 -1.36 -14.41 15.46
CA GLN A 27 0.08 -14.59 15.29
C GLN A 27 0.77 -13.29 14.86
N MET A 28 0.14 -12.51 13.98
CA MET A 28 0.62 -11.17 13.59
C MET A 28 0.74 -10.24 14.81
N HIS A 29 -0.28 -10.23 15.67
CA HIS A 29 -0.26 -9.45 16.91
C HIS A 29 0.93 -9.82 17.80
N ASN A 30 1.12 -11.11 18.03
CA ASN A 30 2.19 -11.64 18.87
C ASN A 30 3.59 -11.52 18.22
N ALA A 31 3.66 -11.39 16.90
CA ALA A 31 4.90 -11.23 16.13
C ALA A 31 5.41 -9.78 16.08
N GLY A 32 4.89 -8.88 16.93
CA GLY A 32 5.38 -7.51 17.10
C GLY A 32 4.53 -6.42 16.45
N PHE A 33 3.43 -6.76 15.77
CA PHE A 33 2.49 -5.74 15.30
C PHE A 33 1.58 -5.22 16.43
N GLY A 34 1.30 -6.03 17.46
CA GLY A 34 0.52 -5.60 18.61
C GLY A 34 -0.81 -4.93 18.21
N PRO A 35 -1.16 -3.76 18.79
CA PRO A 35 -2.38 -3.02 18.45
C PRO A 35 -2.51 -2.61 16.97
N LEU A 36 -1.39 -2.52 16.24
CA LEU A 36 -1.39 -2.16 14.82
C LEU A 36 -2.02 -3.25 13.95
N THR A 37 -2.09 -4.49 14.45
CA THR A 37 -2.60 -5.65 13.71
C THR A 37 -3.98 -5.40 13.12
N ASP A 38 -4.93 -4.88 13.91
CA ASP A 38 -6.29 -4.67 13.41
C ASP A 38 -6.36 -3.60 12.33
N LEU A 39 -5.53 -2.56 12.43
CA LEU A 39 -5.41 -1.52 11.41
C LEU A 39 -4.84 -2.09 10.10
N VAL A 40 -3.82 -2.96 10.19
CA VAL A 40 -3.19 -3.60 9.03
C VAL A 40 -4.16 -4.53 8.31
N PHE A 41 -4.91 -5.33 9.05
CA PHE A 41 -5.94 -6.21 8.48
C PHE A 41 -7.14 -5.44 7.91
N ALA A 42 -7.61 -4.40 8.61
CA ALA A 42 -8.67 -3.54 8.10
C ALA A 42 -8.25 -2.87 6.79
N PHE A 43 -7.03 -2.33 6.73
CA PHE A 43 -6.49 -1.74 5.51
C PHE A 43 -6.33 -2.76 4.38
N ALA A 44 -5.86 -3.97 4.68
CA ALA A 44 -5.78 -5.05 3.71
C ALA A 44 -7.16 -5.42 3.12
N GLY A 45 -8.19 -5.49 3.97
CA GLY A 45 -9.56 -5.66 3.53
C GLY A 45 -10.04 -4.57 2.57
N GLN A 46 -9.62 -3.32 2.78
CA GLN A 46 -9.93 -2.21 1.88
C GLN A 46 -9.20 -2.26 0.53
N LEU A 47 -8.10 -3.01 0.43
CA LEU A 47 -7.37 -3.22 -0.83
C LEU A 47 -8.03 -4.29 -1.71
N LEU A 48 -8.73 -5.27 -1.12
CA LEU A 48 -9.35 -6.38 -1.87
C LEU A 48 -10.25 -5.92 -3.03
N PRO A 49 -11.15 -4.93 -2.86
CA PRO A 49 -12.02 -4.47 -3.96
C PRO A 49 -11.26 -3.79 -5.10
N LEU A 50 -10.04 -3.28 -4.85
CA LEU A 50 -9.23 -2.69 -5.90
C LEU A 50 -8.71 -3.75 -6.87
N GLN A 51 -8.53 -5.00 -6.41
CA GLN A 51 -7.96 -6.10 -7.20
C GLN A 51 -6.69 -5.62 -7.92
N LEU A 52 -5.74 -5.14 -7.11
CA LEU A 52 -4.46 -4.63 -7.60
C LEU A 52 -3.68 -5.78 -8.23
N ASP A 53 -3.12 -5.53 -9.41
CA ASP A 53 -2.13 -6.43 -9.97
C ASP A 53 -0.72 -6.11 -9.44
N ASP A 54 0.27 -6.90 -9.86
CA ASP A 54 1.67 -6.72 -9.45
C ASP A 54 2.24 -5.37 -9.90
N THR A 55 1.82 -4.86 -11.06
CA THR A 55 2.27 -3.56 -11.60
C THR A 55 1.72 -2.40 -10.79
N GLU A 56 0.41 -2.38 -10.51
CA GLU A 56 -0.26 -1.39 -9.66
C GLU A 56 0.33 -1.43 -8.24
N THR A 57 0.56 -2.62 -7.68
CA THR A 57 1.19 -2.80 -6.36
C THR A 57 2.63 -2.30 -6.33
N GLY A 58 3.42 -2.60 -7.37
CA GLY A 58 4.80 -2.15 -7.50
C GLY A 58 4.90 -0.63 -7.61
N LEU A 59 4.07 -0.02 -8.46
CA LEU A 59 3.99 1.43 -8.61
C LEU A 59 3.53 2.12 -7.32
N LEU A 60 2.50 1.61 -6.66
CA LEU A 60 2.06 2.14 -5.35
C LEU A 60 3.17 2.04 -4.29
N SER A 61 3.89 0.92 -4.25
CA SER A 61 5.03 0.75 -3.35
C SER A 61 6.14 1.76 -3.63
N ALA A 62 6.45 2.01 -4.90
CA ALA A 62 7.44 3.00 -5.30
C ALA A 62 7.00 4.43 -4.95
N ILE A 63 5.72 4.78 -5.17
CA ILE A 63 5.17 6.09 -4.79
C ILE A 63 5.20 6.29 -3.27
N CYS A 64 4.88 5.25 -2.48
CA CYS A 64 5.01 5.29 -1.03
C CYS A 64 6.47 5.47 -0.56
N LEU A 65 7.43 4.86 -1.26
CA LEU A 65 8.85 4.97 -0.94
C LEU A 65 9.40 6.36 -1.27
N ILE A 66 9.10 6.85 -2.47
CA ILE A 66 9.57 8.14 -2.98
C ILE A 66 8.59 9.22 -2.53
N CYS A 67 8.61 9.59 -1.25
CA CYS A 67 7.76 10.65 -0.73
C CYS A 67 8.57 11.83 -0.19
N GLY A 68 8.27 13.04 -0.68
CA GLY A 68 8.97 14.28 -0.33
C GLY A 68 8.57 14.88 1.03
N ASP A 69 7.62 14.29 1.75
CA ASP A 69 7.09 14.80 3.02
C ASP A 69 7.90 14.40 4.26
N ARG A 70 9.02 13.69 4.08
CA ARG A 70 9.91 13.32 5.18
C ARG A 70 10.76 14.52 5.61
N MET A 71 10.68 14.86 6.89
CA MET A 71 11.30 16.06 7.47
C MET A 71 12.84 16.06 7.36
N GLU A 72 13.50 14.91 7.28
CA GLU A 72 14.97 14.83 7.18
C GLU A 72 15.52 14.89 5.75
N LEU A 73 14.69 15.16 4.74
CA LEU A 73 15.17 15.23 3.36
C LEU A 73 15.96 16.50 3.10
N GLU A 74 17.21 16.35 2.66
CA GLU A 74 18.04 17.48 2.20
C GLU A 74 17.45 18.14 0.94
N GLN A 75 16.81 17.35 0.07
CA GLN A 75 16.37 17.79 -1.27
C GLN A 75 14.94 17.32 -1.58
N PRO A 76 13.92 17.75 -0.80
CA PRO A 76 12.54 17.26 -0.92
C PRO A 76 11.94 17.49 -2.32
N ARG A 77 12.23 18.64 -2.94
CA ARG A 77 11.78 18.95 -4.31
C ARG A 77 12.30 17.98 -5.37
N ARG A 78 13.51 17.41 -5.20
CA ARG A 78 14.02 16.41 -6.13
C ARG A 78 13.29 15.08 -5.95
N VAL A 79 12.95 14.73 -4.71
CA VAL A 79 12.15 13.52 -4.41
C VAL A 79 10.77 13.64 -5.02
N GLU A 80 10.10 14.79 -4.90
CA GLU A 80 8.81 15.06 -5.56
C GLU A 80 8.89 14.88 -7.08
N ARG A 81 9.91 15.48 -7.73
CA ARG A 81 10.13 15.33 -9.17
C ARG A 81 10.39 13.89 -9.60
N LEU A 82 10.97 13.06 -8.74
CA LEU A 82 11.14 11.62 -9.00
C LEU A 82 9.83 10.85 -8.84
N GLN A 83 8.90 11.35 -8.02
CA GLN A 83 7.59 10.72 -7.82
C GLN A 83 6.62 10.99 -8.99
N GLU A 84 6.68 12.18 -9.61
CA GLU A 84 5.84 12.58 -10.74
C GLU A 84 5.73 11.52 -11.86
N PRO A 85 6.83 10.98 -12.42
CA PRO A 85 6.72 9.96 -13.48
C PRO A 85 6.08 8.66 -12.99
N LEU A 86 6.19 8.31 -11.72
CA LEU A 86 5.55 7.10 -11.15
C LEU A 86 4.03 7.29 -11.04
N LEU A 87 3.59 8.48 -10.61
CA LEU A 87 2.18 8.84 -10.57
C LEU A 87 1.57 8.81 -11.97
N GLU A 88 2.28 9.36 -12.96
CA GLU A 88 1.83 9.34 -14.35
C GLU A 88 1.77 7.92 -14.92
N ALA A 89 2.79 7.10 -14.65
CA ALA A 89 2.82 5.70 -15.05
C ALA A 89 1.62 4.92 -14.48
N LEU A 90 1.31 5.09 -13.19
CA LEU A 90 0.16 4.45 -12.55
C LEU A 90 -1.16 4.93 -13.18
N ARG A 91 -1.28 6.23 -13.46
CA ARG A 91 -2.47 6.80 -14.11
C ARG A 91 -2.69 6.21 -15.50
N VAL A 92 -1.66 6.19 -16.34
CA VAL A 92 -1.72 5.68 -17.71
C VAL A 92 -2.01 4.17 -17.70
N TYR A 93 -1.31 3.41 -16.85
CA TYR A 93 -1.49 1.97 -16.75
C TYR A 93 -2.92 1.60 -16.31
N ALA A 94 -3.43 2.22 -15.25
CA ALA A 94 -4.77 1.95 -14.73
C ALA A 94 -5.87 2.28 -15.76
N ARG A 95 -5.72 3.41 -16.47
CA ARG A 95 -6.66 3.81 -17.54
C ARG A 95 -6.63 2.86 -18.73
N ARG A 96 -5.45 2.39 -19.15
CA ARG A 96 -5.33 1.43 -20.25
C ARG A 96 -5.92 0.08 -19.89
N ARG A 97 -5.68 -0.41 -18.67
CA ARG A 97 -6.15 -1.73 -18.21
C ARG A 97 -7.65 -1.76 -17.93
N ARG A 98 -8.21 -0.69 -17.35
CA ARG A 98 -9.66 -0.62 -17.02
C ARG A 98 -10.25 0.74 -17.43
N PRO A 99 -10.42 1.00 -18.75
CA PRO A 99 -10.94 2.27 -19.27
C PRO A 99 -12.31 2.68 -18.70
N TRP A 100 -13.15 1.69 -18.39
CA TRP A 100 -14.49 1.87 -17.81
C TRP A 100 -14.49 2.23 -16.31
N GLN A 101 -13.32 2.27 -15.65
CA GLN A 101 -13.19 2.62 -14.24
C GLN A 101 -12.26 3.85 -14.04
N PRO A 102 -12.66 5.05 -14.48
CA PRO A 102 -11.80 6.25 -14.41
C PRO A 102 -11.40 6.63 -12.98
N GLN A 103 -12.18 6.21 -11.99
CA GLN A 103 -11.95 6.48 -10.57
C GLN A 103 -10.94 5.53 -9.91
N ARG A 104 -10.35 4.58 -10.63
CA ARG A 104 -9.33 3.68 -10.04
C ARG A 104 -8.10 4.42 -9.56
N PHE A 105 -7.52 5.25 -10.42
CA PHE A 105 -6.32 6.02 -10.08
C PHE A 105 -6.50 6.84 -8.79
N PRO A 106 -7.52 7.72 -8.67
CA PRO A 106 -7.71 8.48 -7.43
C PRO A 106 -8.02 7.56 -6.23
N ARG A 107 -8.78 6.46 -6.41
CA ARG A 107 -9.01 5.50 -5.32
C ARG A 107 -7.73 4.84 -4.81
N MET A 108 -6.80 4.50 -5.70
CA MET A 108 -5.50 3.96 -5.33
C MET A 108 -4.65 5.00 -4.58
N LEU A 109 -4.68 6.27 -5.00
CA LEU A 109 -3.98 7.34 -4.30
C LEU A 109 -4.51 7.56 -2.87
N LEU A 110 -5.83 7.49 -2.66
CA LEU A 110 -6.41 7.58 -1.31
C LEU A 110 -5.86 6.50 -0.36
N LYS A 111 -5.60 5.29 -0.87
CA LYS A 111 -5.02 4.21 -0.06
C LYS A 111 -3.58 4.49 0.36
N ILE A 112 -2.82 5.30 -0.40
CA ILE A 112 -1.49 5.74 0.03
C ILE A 112 -1.61 6.63 1.27
N THR A 113 -2.57 7.55 1.28
CA THR A 113 -2.82 8.45 2.42
C THR A 113 -3.26 7.65 3.65
N ASP A 114 -4.19 6.71 3.49
CA ASP A 114 -4.63 5.81 4.56
C ASP A 114 -3.45 5.03 5.16
N LEU A 115 -2.58 4.49 4.29
CA LEU A 115 -1.41 3.73 4.71
C LEU A 115 -0.44 4.57 5.55
N ARG A 116 -0.19 5.84 5.16
CA ARG A 116 0.67 6.74 5.94
C ARG A 116 0.11 6.95 7.34
N GLY A 117 -1.20 7.16 7.46
CA GLY A 117 -1.86 7.32 8.75
C GLY A 117 -1.83 6.08 9.65
N ILE A 118 -1.63 4.89 9.08
CA ILE A 118 -1.40 3.65 9.86
C ILE A 118 0.06 3.58 10.29
N SER A 119 1.01 3.92 9.41
CA SER A 119 2.44 3.93 9.74
C SER A 119 2.79 4.87 10.89
N THR A 120 2.17 6.04 10.98
CA THR A 120 2.41 7.00 12.10
C THR A 120 1.81 6.57 13.43
N LYS A 121 0.97 5.53 13.47
CA LYS A 121 0.39 4.97 14.71
C LYS A 121 1.23 3.82 15.29
N GLY A 122 2.26 3.38 14.56
CA GLY A 122 3.20 2.35 14.99
C GLY A 122 4.50 2.89 15.59
N GLU A 123 4.65 4.22 15.66
CA GLU A 123 5.68 4.94 16.42
C GLU A 123 5.14 5.31 17.81
#